data_AF-A0A8R1EPZ1-F1
#
_entry.id   AF-A0A8R1EPZ1-F1
#
_cell.length_a   1.000
_cell.length_b   1.000
_cell.length_c   1.000
_cell.angle_alpha   90.00
_cell.angle_beta   90.00
_cell.angle_gamma   90.00
#
_symmetry.space_group_name_H-M   'P 1'
#
loop_
_entity.id
_entity.type
_entity.pdbx_description
1 polymer ?
#
loop_
_entity_poly.entity_id
_entity_poly.type
_entity_poly.pdbx_seq_one_letter_code
_entity_poly.pdbx_strand_id
1 'polypeptide(L)'
;MRAHIRQAVPLIRDMLSDRRKYFAHFCLKLATQLAHKFVGALFRCRAISTHGAEQLLLDTHSLKTFLLSVPSIDSVITSKPPTAYVSSVNAALTKAEMILKVVMCSLETVDDFVEQYSKLLPVSDTAEMQKVLEMKGIKRQEHSAILHAYRQKTGTSAEPLPQTTSLTSRIGGALPTVGSAASVSEAFNAVVSMAADGLSDQAVTSSIDKLKRFERLVKRQL
;
A
#
# COMPACT_ATOMS: atom_id res chain seq x y z
N MET A 1 -10.69 16.04 2.58
CA MET A 1 -9.44 15.44 2.04
C MET A 1 -9.46 15.28 0.52
N ARG A 2 -10.37 14.49 -0.07
CA ARG A 2 -10.41 14.26 -1.54
C ARG A 2 -10.49 15.55 -2.36
N ALA A 3 -11.34 16.49 -1.97
CA ALA A 3 -11.46 17.81 -2.61
C ALA A 3 -10.13 18.59 -2.60
N HIS A 4 -9.47 18.66 -1.43
CA HIS A 4 -8.16 19.34 -1.32
C HIS A 4 -7.08 18.71 -2.20
N ILE A 5 -7.01 17.37 -2.26
CA ILE A 5 -6.05 16.68 -3.12
C ILE A 5 -6.37 16.96 -4.59
N ARG A 6 -7.64 16.94 -4.99
CA ARG A 6 -8.05 17.27 -6.37
C ARG A 6 -7.66 18.69 -6.78
N GLN A 7 -7.75 19.65 -5.86
CA GLN A 7 -7.35 21.02 -6.12
C GLN A 7 -5.82 21.20 -6.15
N ALA A 8 -5.10 20.58 -5.21
CA ALA A 8 -3.67 20.82 -5.02
C ALA A 8 -2.79 20.06 -6.03
N VAL A 9 -3.17 18.84 -6.40
CA VAL A 9 -2.34 17.98 -7.26
C VAL A 9 -2.08 18.58 -8.64
N PRO A 10 -3.08 19.16 -9.35
CA PRO A 10 -2.84 19.84 -10.63
C PRO A 10 -1.86 21.02 -10.48
N LEU A 11 -2.02 21.84 -9.45
CA LEU A 11 -1.12 22.98 -9.20
C LEU A 11 0.33 22.52 -8.99
N ILE A 12 0.53 21.47 -8.18
CA ILE A 12 1.87 20.91 -7.93
C ILE A 12 2.45 20.30 -9.22
N ARG A 13 1.61 19.65 -10.04
CA ARG A 13 2.04 19.12 -11.34
C ARG A 13 2.55 20.22 -12.26
N ASP A 14 1.81 21.33 -12.34
CA ASP A 14 2.16 22.46 -13.21
C ASP A 14 3.45 23.15 -12.74
N MET A 15 3.63 23.30 -11.42
CA MET A 15 4.88 23.80 -10.81
C MET A 15 6.08 22.88 -11.04
N LEU A 16 5.86 21.59 -11.30
CA LEU A 16 6.90 20.57 -11.55
C LEU A 16 6.93 20.12 -13.01
N SER A 17 6.30 20.87 -13.92
CA SER A 17 6.13 20.49 -15.34
C SER A 17 7.46 20.21 -16.05
N ASP A 18 8.50 21.01 -15.78
CA ASP A 18 9.86 20.84 -16.33
C ASP A 18 10.61 19.63 -15.74
N ARG A 19 10.13 19.07 -14.63
CA ARG A 19 10.80 17.98 -13.91
C ARG A 19 9.82 16.92 -13.41
N ARG A 20 9.10 16.30 -14.37
CA ARG A 20 8.05 15.30 -14.15
C ARG A 20 8.41 14.16 -13.20
N LYS A 21 9.68 13.76 -13.12
CA LYS A 21 10.15 12.72 -12.17
C LYS A 21 9.90 13.08 -10.70
N TYR A 22 10.00 14.36 -10.34
CA TYR A 22 9.72 14.80 -8.97
C TYR A 22 8.23 14.79 -8.68
N PHE A 23 7.38 15.10 -9.66
CA PHE A 23 5.93 14.96 -9.52
C PHE A 23 5.53 13.49 -9.31
N ALA A 24 6.08 12.57 -10.10
CA ALA A 24 5.84 11.14 -9.93
C ALA A 24 6.28 10.66 -8.53
N HIS A 25 7.45 11.12 -8.05
CA HIS A 25 7.91 10.81 -6.70
C HIS A 25 7.01 11.41 -5.61
N PHE A 26 6.57 12.65 -5.78
CA PHE A 26 5.62 13.29 -4.87
C PHE A 26 4.34 12.47 -4.76
N CYS A 27 3.74 12.06 -5.88
CA CYS A 27 2.55 11.21 -5.88
C CYS A 27 2.81 9.89 -5.15
N LEU A 28 3.91 9.20 -5.45
CA LEU A 28 4.29 7.95 -4.79
C LEU A 28 4.38 8.15 -3.27
N LYS A 29 5.06 9.20 -2.81
CA LYS A 29 5.19 9.51 -1.39
C LYS A 29 3.86 9.84 -0.73
N LEU A 30 3.07 10.68 -1.36
CA LEU A 30 1.75 11.05 -0.87
C LEU A 30 0.85 9.82 -0.71
N ALA A 31 0.73 9.01 -1.75
CA ALA A 31 -0.17 7.86 -1.77
C ALA A 31 0.27 6.75 -0.81
N THR A 32 1.57 6.42 -0.77
CA THR A 32 2.10 5.41 0.17
C THR A 32 1.93 5.83 1.62
N GLN A 33 2.21 7.10 1.96
CA GLN A 33 2.03 7.59 3.32
C GLN A 33 0.55 7.63 3.73
N LEU A 34 -0.35 8.04 2.83
CA LEU A 34 -1.80 8.00 3.09
C LEU A 34 -2.29 6.56 3.29
N ALA A 35 -1.85 5.62 2.45
CA ALA A 35 -2.22 4.22 2.55
C ALA A 35 -1.74 3.60 3.88
N HIS A 36 -0.47 3.81 4.27
CA HIS A 36 0.06 3.31 5.53
C HIS A 36 -0.63 3.95 6.75
N LYS A 37 -0.90 5.26 6.71
CA LYS A 37 -1.64 5.92 7.80
C LYS A 37 -3.07 5.40 7.92
N PHE A 38 -3.72 5.09 6.80
CA PHE A 38 -5.04 4.48 6.77
C PHE A 38 -5.02 3.08 7.39
N VAL A 39 -4.11 2.19 6.96
CA VAL A 39 -3.95 0.85 7.56
C VAL A 39 -3.66 0.96 9.06
N GLY A 40 -2.79 1.88 9.46
CA GLY A 40 -2.51 2.12 10.88
C GLY A 40 -3.71 2.65 11.66
N ALA A 41 -4.64 3.37 11.01
CA ALA A 41 -5.89 3.81 11.61
C ALA A 41 -6.90 2.66 11.73
N LEU A 42 -6.98 1.77 10.73
CA LEU A 42 -7.82 0.57 10.79
C LEU A 42 -7.52 -0.27 12.03
N PHE A 43 -6.23 -0.54 12.30
CA PHE A 43 -5.83 -1.31 13.48
C PHE A 43 -6.15 -0.64 14.83
N ARG A 44 -6.53 0.64 14.85
CA ARG A 44 -6.99 1.33 16.08
C ARG A 44 -8.50 1.19 16.31
N CYS A 45 -9.26 0.80 15.29
CA CYS A 45 -10.67 0.49 15.45
C CYS A 45 -10.80 -0.81 16.27
N ARG A 46 -11.65 -0.82 17.29
CA ARG A 46 -11.88 -2.00 18.15
C ARG A 46 -13.35 -2.37 18.15
N ALA A 47 -13.63 -3.67 18.20
CA ALA A 47 -14.99 -4.21 18.21
C ALA A 47 -15.87 -3.66 17.07
N ILE A 48 -15.38 -3.76 15.83
CA ILE A 48 -16.12 -3.35 14.64
C ILE A 48 -17.24 -4.36 14.38
N SER A 49 -18.47 -3.88 14.20
CA SER A 49 -19.60 -4.74 13.78
C SER A 49 -19.42 -5.21 12.33
N THR A 50 -20.09 -6.30 11.95
CA THR A 50 -20.04 -6.81 10.56
C THR A 50 -20.44 -5.73 9.55
N HIS A 51 -21.54 -5.01 9.80
CA HIS A 51 -21.97 -3.94 8.90
C HIS A 51 -21.01 -2.75 8.86
N GLY A 52 -20.37 -2.42 9.99
CA GLY A 52 -19.32 -1.41 10.04
C GLY A 52 -18.09 -1.82 9.23
N ALA A 53 -17.71 -3.10 9.27
CA ALA A 53 -16.61 -3.64 8.48
C ALA A 53 -16.93 -3.65 6.99
N GLU A 54 -18.16 -3.97 6.60
CA GLU A 54 -18.64 -3.87 5.21
C GLU A 54 -18.52 -2.44 4.66
N GLN A 55 -19.02 -1.46 5.41
CA GLN A 55 -18.94 -0.07 4.99
C GLN A 55 -17.48 0.41 4.89
N LEU A 56 -16.65 0.03 5.85
CA LEU A 56 -15.22 0.37 5.86
C LEU A 56 -14.47 -0.31 4.71
N LEU A 57 -14.92 -1.48 4.25
CA LEU A 57 -14.39 -2.16 3.07
C LEU A 57 -14.72 -1.38 1.78
N LEU A 58 -15.95 -0.86 1.65
CA LEU A 58 -16.34 0.02 0.55
C LEU A 58 -15.52 1.32 0.55
N ASP A 59 -15.33 1.92 1.70
CA ASP A 59 -14.51 3.13 1.86
C ASP A 59 -13.05 2.87 1.51
N THR A 60 -12.51 1.71 1.90
CA THR A 60 -11.14 1.26 1.55
C THR A 60 -10.98 1.12 0.04
N HIS A 61 -11.92 0.46 -0.63
CA HIS A 61 -11.91 0.33 -2.08
C HIS A 61 -12.03 1.70 -2.78
N SER A 62 -12.90 2.58 -2.27
CA SER A 62 -13.05 3.94 -2.76
C SER A 62 -11.77 4.76 -2.57
N LEU A 63 -11.03 4.57 -1.46
CA LEU A 63 -9.72 5.19 -1.24
C LEU A 63 -8.66 4.64 -2.20
N LYS A 64 -8.62 3.32 -2.44
CA LYS A 64 -7.70 2.66 -3.38
C LYS A 64 -7.85 3.19 -4.79
N THR A 65 -9.08 3.18 -5.30
CA THR A 65 -9.41 3.74 -6.62
C THR A 65 -9.04 5.23 -6.72
N PHE A 66 -9.36 6.02 -5.69
CA PHE A 66 -8.98 7.43 -5.65
C PHE A 66 -7.45 7.62 -5.68
N LEU A 67 -6.69 6.92 -4.83
CA LEU A 67 -5.23 7.01 -4.82
C LEU A 67 -4.63 6.58 -6.16
N LEU A 68 -5.11 5.52 -6.79
CA LEU A 68 -4.63 5.12 -8.13
C LEU A 68 -4.89 6.19 -9.20
N SER A 69 -5.94 7.01 -9.03
CA SER A 69 -6.25 8.11 -9.95
C SER A 69 -5.42 9.39 -9.72
N VAL A 70 -4.76 9.54 -8.56
CA VAL A 70 -4.09 10.79 -8.15
C VAL A 70 -3.12 11.35 -9.20
N PRO A 71 -2.19 10.57 -9.80
CA PRO A 71 -1.23 11.11 -10.78
C PRO A 71 -1.91 11.71 -12.02
N SER A 72 -3.14 11.31 -12.31
CA SER A 72 -3.88 11.65 -13.51
C SER A 72 -5.01 12.65 -13.28
N ILE A 73 -5.21 13.16 -12.06
CA ILE A 73 -6.26 14.14 -11.75
C ILE A 73 -6.10 15.36 -12.66
N ASP A 74 -7.13 15.67 -13.44
CA ASP A 74 -7.18 16.78 -14.40
C ASP A 74 -5.96 16.82 -15.33
N SER A 75 -5.34 15.67 -15.59
CA SER A 75 -4.22 15.57 -16.53
C SER A 75 -4.75 15.57 -17.95
N VAL A 76 -4.30 16.52 -18.76
CA VAL A 76 -4.56 16.52 -20.21
C VAL A 76 -3.82 15.37 -20.89
N ILE A 77 -2.72 14.90 -20.30
CA ILE A 77 -1.91 13.79 -20.81
C ILE A 77 -2.19 12.54 -19.96
N THR A 78 -2.80 11.53 -20.56
CA THR A 78 -3.02 10.21 -19.96
C THR A 78 -1.76 9.35 -20.06
N SER A 79 -0.75 9.68 -19.25
CA SER A 79 0.38 8.78 -19.01
C SER A 79 0.00 7.74 -17.96
N LYS A 80 0.41 6.48 -18.16
CA LYS A 80 0.22 5.44 -17.14
C LYS A 80 1.11 5.74 -15.93
N PRO A 81 0.58 5.68 -14.69
CA PRO A 81 1.40 5.80 -13.50
C PRO A 81 2.53 4.76 -13.48
N PRO A 82 3.68 5.07 -12.87
CA PRO A 82 4.78 4.10 -12.74
C PRO A 82 4.33 2.80 -12.07
N THR A 83 4.86 1.65 -12.50
CA THR A 83 4.50 0.34 -11.91
C THR A 83 4.72 0.30 -10.40
N ALA A 84 5.83 0.87 -9.92
CA ALA A 84 6.14 0.97 -8.49
C ALA A 84 5.08 1.75 -7.69
N TYR A 85 4.45 2.76 -8.30
CA TYR A 85 3.34 3.50 -7.71
C TYR A 85 2.12 2.60 -7.51
N VAL A 86 1.70 1.96 -8.61
CA VAL A 86 0.51 1.11 -8.63
C VAL A 86 0.68 -0.07 -7.69
N SER A 87 1.84 -0.74 -7.71
CA SER A 87 2.12 -1.87 -6.84
C SER A 87 2.13 -1.48 -5.36
N SER A 88 2.71 -0.33 -5.00
CA SER A 88 2.76 0.11 -3.60
C SER A 88 1.37 0.45 -3.05
N VAL A 89 0.54 1.15 -3.81
CA VAL A 89 -0.84 1.47 -3.41
C VAL A 89 -1.68 0.19 -3.31
N ASN A 90 -1.57 -0.70 -4.31
CA ASN A 90 -2.29 -1.96 -4.31
C ASN A 90 -1.87 -2.86 -3.14
N ALA A 91 -0.58 -2.98 -2.84
CA ALA A 91 -0.09 -3.81 -1.75
C ALA A 91 -0.69 -3.37 -0.40
N ALA A 92 -0.62 -2.08 -0.08
CA ALA A 92 -1.11 -1.56 1.18
C ALA A 92 -2.65 -1.67 1.30
N LEU A 93 -3.40 -1.25 0.26
CA LEU A 93 -4.86 -1.20 0.39
C LEU A 93 -5.56 -2.53 0.09
N THR A 94 -4.93 -3.44 -0.67
CA THR A 94 -5.43 -4.82 -0.74
C THR A 94 -5.23 -5.55 0.58
N LYS A 95 -4.12 -5.30 1.30
CA LYS A 95 -3.94 -5.81 2.66
C LYS A 95 -5.04 -5.28 3.60
N ALA A 96 -5.38 -3.99 3.51
CA ALA A 96 -6.50 -3.41 4.25
C ALA A 96 -7.84 -4.11 3.92
N GLU A 97 -8.13 -4.34 2.64
CA GLU A 97 -9.32 -5.08 2.19
C GLU A 97 -9.35 -6.50 2.80
N MET A 98 -8.23 -7.21 2.82
CA MET A 98 -8.15 -8.56 3.40
C MET A 98 -8.34 -8.55 4.93
N ILE A 99 -7.75 -7.58 5.63
CA ILE A 99 -7.96 -7.40 7.08
C ILE A 99 -9.45 -7.26 7.40
N LEU A 100 -10.16 -6.40 6.65
CA LEU A 100 -11.59 -6.17 6.87
C LEU A 100 -12.43 -7.42 6.56
N LYS A 101 -12.07 -8.17 5.51
CA LYS A 101 -12.72 -9.46 5.21
C LYS A 101 -12.55 -10.47 6.35
N VAL A 102 -11.35 -10.57 6.92
CA VAL A 102 -11.10 -11.44 8.09
C VAL A 102 -11.93 -11.00 9.30
N VAL A 103 -12.05 -9.70 9.56
CA VAL A 103 -12.90 -9.18 10.65
C VAL A 103 -14.35 -9.63 10.47
N MET A 104 -14.83 -9.74 9.23
CA MET A 104 -16.19 -10.20 8.90
C MET A 104 -16.38 -11.73 8.98
N CYS A 105 -15.32 -12.54 8.90
CA CYS A 105 -15.43 -14.01 8.98
C CYS A 105 -16.11 -14.48 10.28
N SER A 106 -16.92 -15.54 10.21
CA SER A 106 -17.42 -16.19 11.43
C SER A 106 -16.28 -16.85 12.20
N LEU A 107 -16.39 -16.88 13.52
CA LEU A 107 -15.46 -17.61 14.40
C LEU A 107 -16.24 -18.77 15.02
N GLU A 108 -16.45 -19.81 14.22
CA GLU A 108 -17.17 -21.03 14.65
C GLU A 108 -16.21 -21.95 15.42
N THR A 109 -15.04 -22.21 14.84
CA THR A 109 -13.94 -22.94 15.48
C THR A 109 -12.64 -22.15 15.36
N VAL A 110 -11.69 -22.43 16.26
CA VAL A 110 -10.37 -21.77 16.24
C VAL A 110 -9.57 -22.16 15.00
N ASP A 111 -9.59 -23.45 14.63
CA ASP A 111 -8.79 -23.97 13.52
C ASP A 111 -9.28 -23.43 12.17
N ASP A 112 -10.60 -23.41 11.95
CA ASP A 112 -11.19 -22.87 10.72
C ASP A 112 -10.89 -21.37 10.58
N PHE A 113 -11.00 -20.61 11.67
CA PHE A 113 -10.68 -19.18 11.65
C PHE A 113 -9.21 -18.94 11.32
N VAL A 114 -8.29 -19.70 11.93
CA VAL A 114 -6.85 -19.62 11.68
C VAL A 114 -6.51 -20.00 10.23
N GLU A 115 -7.22 -20.95 9.64
CA GLU A 115 -7.11 -21.28 8.22
C GLU A 115 -7.58 -20.16 7.29
N GLN A 116 -8.79 -19.64 7.52
CA GLN A 116 -9.32 -18.52 6.75
C GLN A 116 -8.41 -17.28 6.85
N TYR A 117 -7.92 -16.98 8.05
CA TYR A 117 -6.94 -15.93 8.28
C TYR A 117 -5.68 -16.13 7.45
N SER A 118 -5.08 -17.32 7.50
CA SER A 118 -3.82 -17.61 6.80
C SER A 118 -3.99 -17.56 5.27
N LYS A 119 -5.18 -17.90 4.76
CA LYS A 119 -5.52 -17.79 3.34
C LYS A 119 -5.66 -16.34 2.88
N LEU A 120 -6.30 -15.49 3.69
CA LEU A 120 -6.54 -14.07 3.35
C LEU A 120 -5.30 -13.19 3.61
N LEU A 121 -4.49 -13.54 4.60
CA LEU A 121 -3.29 -12.81 5.02
C LEU A 121 -2.09 -13.77 5.13
N PRO A 122 -1.55 -14.25 3.99
CA PRO A 122 -0.44 -15.22 3.97
C PRO A 122 0.88 -14.63 4.48
N VAL A 123 1.04 -13.31 4.42
CA VAL A 123 2.21 -12.57 4.93
C VAL A 123 1.74 -11.72 6.11
N SER A 124 1.59 -12.36 7.25
CA SER A 124 1.18 -11.75 8.52
C SER A 124 2.00 -12.34 9.67
N ASP A 125 2.10 -11.61 10.77
CA ASP A 125 2.76 -12.05 11.99
C ASP A 125 1.79 -12.19 13.17
N THR A 126 2.29 -12.68 14.31
CA THR A 126 1.46 -12.85 15.52
C THR A 126 0.92 -11.52 16.05
N ALA A 127 1.64 -10.41 15.87
CA ALA A 127 1.21 -9.10 16.37
C ALA A 127 0.07 -8.52 15.50
N GLU A 128 0.11 -8.73 14.19
CA GLU A 128 -0.98 -8.40 13.28
C GLU A 128 -2.20 -9.27 13.53
N MET A 129 -2.06 -10.58 13.76
CA MET A 129 -3.16 -11.45 14.19
C MET A 129 -3.83 -10.90 15.44
N GLN A 130 -3.05 -10.56 16.47
CA GLN A 130 -3.60 -9.99 17.71
C GLN A 130 -4.40 -8.70 17.44
N LYS A 131 -3.88 -7.78 16.62
CA LYS A 131 -4.61 -6.55 16.26
C LYS A 131 -5.91 -6.86 15.53
N VAL A 132 -5.94 -7.86 14.64
CA VAL A 132 -7.17 -8.26 13.94
C VAL A 132 -8.20 -8.85 14.90
N LEU A 133 -7.78 -9.65 15.89
CA LEU A 133 -8.68 -10.15 16.95
C LEU A 133 -9.26 -9.01 17.79
N GLU A 134 -8.45 -7.98 18.11
CA GLU A 134 -8.92 -6.77 18.79
C GLU A 134 -9.91 -5.96 17.93
N MET A 135 -9.63 -5.81 16.62
CA MET A 135 -10.54 -5.16 15.67
C MET A 135 -11.88 -5.88 15.60
N LYS A 136 -11.86 -7.22 15.54
CA LYS A 136 -13.06 -8.06 15.54
C LYS A 136 -13.83 -8.02 16.87
N GLY A 137 -13.17 -7.64 17.96
CA GLY A 137 -13.78 -7.57 19.29
C GLY A 137 -13.78 -8.91 20.04
N ILE A 138 -12.89 -9.83 19.68
CA ILE A 138 -12.74 -11.10 20.42
C ILE A 138 -12.22 -10.81 21.83
N LYS A 139 -12.78 -11.49 22.85
CA LYS A 139 -12.38 -11.27 24.23
C LYS A 139 -10.94 -11.73 24.45
N ARG A 140 -10.21 -11.02 25.31
CA ARG A 140 -8.79 -11.30 25.59
C ARG A 140 -8.53 -12.74 26.04
N GLN A 141 -9.47 -13.36 26.76
CA GLN A 141 -9.36 -14.75 27.24
C GLN A 141 -9.28 -15.75 26.07
N GLU A 142 -9.96 -15.47 24.96
CA GLU A 142 -10.02 -16.35 23.79
C GLU A 142 -8.81 -16.17 22.85
N HIS A 143 -8.07 -15.05 22.99
CA HIS A 143 -6.90 -14.77 22.16
C HIS A 143 -5.81 -15.84 22.32
N SER A 144 -5.62 -16.36 23.53
CA SER A 144 -4.53 -17.31 23.81
C SER A 144 -4.65 -18.58 22.96
N ALA A 145 -5.86 -19.14 22.85
CA ALA A 145 -6.10 -20.35 22.07
C ALA A 145 -5.87 -20.11 20.57
N ILE A 146 -6.38 -18.99 20.04
CA ILE A 146 -6.25 -18.63 18.62
C ILE A 146 -4.79 -18.34 18.25
N LEU A 147 -4.08 -17.55 19.06
CA LEU A 147 -2.67 -17.22 18.81
C LEU A 147 -1.77 -18.45 18.90
N HIS A 148 -2.08 -19.40 19.79
CA HIS A 148 -1.35 -20.67 19.87
C HIS A 148 -1.55 -21.52 18.61
N ALA A 149 -2.80 -21.73 18.18
CA ALA A 149 -3.11 -22.45 16.94
C ALA A 149 -2.44 -21.80 15.70
N TYR A 150 -2.44 -20.47 15.64
CA TYR A 150 -1.76 -19.73 14.58
C TYR A 150 -0.24 -19.95 14.56
N ARG A 151 0.42 -19.97 15.74
CA ARG A 151 1.87 -20.25 15.84
C ARG A 151 2.21 -21.67 15.40
N GLN A 152 1.40 -22.64 15.80
CA GLN A 152 1.57 -24.04 15.36
C GLN A 152 1.47 -24.14 13.83
N LYS A 153 0.50 -23.45 13.21
CA LYS A 153 0.31 -23.46 11.76
C LYS A 153 1.42 -22.74 10.99
N THR A 154 1.94 -21.64 11.53
CA THR A 154 3.00 -20.85 10.88
C THR A 154 4.41 -21.40 11.12
N GLY A 155 4.54 -22.52 11.84
CA GLY A 155 5.85 -23.12 12.15
C GLY A 155 6.69 -22.28 13.11
N THR A 156 6.11 -21.26 13.76
CA THR A 156 6.76 -20.48 14.82
C THR A 156 6.58 -21.14 16.19
N SER A 157 6.89 -22.44 16.25
CA SER A 157 7.01 -23.15 17.52
C SER A 157 8.36 -22.80 18.15
N ALA A 158 8.38 -21.74 18.97
CA ALA A 158 9.34 -21.69 20.06
C ALA A 158 8.87 -22.69 21.12
N GLU A 159 9.42 -23.90 21.08
CA GLU A 159 9.26 -24.90 22.13
C GLU A 159 9.99 -24.42 23.40
N PRO A 160 9.34 -24.37 24.58
CA PRO A 160 10.05 -24.24 25.84
C PRO A 160 10.42 -25.64 26.35
N LEU A 161 11.67 -26.06 26.11
CA LEU A 161 12.26 -27.20 26.83
C LEU A 161 12.57 -26.83 28.29
N PRO A 162 12.45 -27.77 29.25
CA PRO A 162 12.68 -27.51 30.67
C PRO A 162 14.17 -27.35 31.01
N GLN A 163 14.44 -26.26 31.72
CA GLN A 163 15.59 -25.92 32.59
C GLN A 163 16.84 -26.82 32.55
N THR A 164 17.95 -26.27 32.04
CA THR A 164 19.27 -26.46 32.66
C THR A 164 19.96 -25.11 32.83
N THR A 165 20.47 -24.90 34.03
CA THR A 165 21.11 -23.70 34.56
C THR A 165 22.42 -23.40 33.82
N SER A 166 22.55 -22.22 33.21
CA SER A 166 23.86 -21.66 32.92
C SER A 166 23.83 -20.13 32.96
N LEU A 167 24.60 -19.59 33.91
CA LEU A 167 24.88 -18.18 34.08
C LEU A 167 25.99 -17.78 33.12
N THR A 168 25.71 -16.95 32.13
CA THR A 168 26.75 -16.09 31.54
C THR A 168 26.15 -14.81 30.96
N SER A 169 26.75 -13.70 31.39
CA SER A 169 26.41 -12.33 31.03
C SER A 169 26.74 -11.97 29.57
N ARG A 170 25.99 -11.01 29.01
CA ARG A 170 26.45 -9.70 28.48
C ARG A 170 25.79 -9.28 27.15
N ILE A 171 25.17 -8.09 27.24
CA ILE A 171 25.30 -6.90 26.36
C ILE A 171 24.80 -7.02 24.90
N GLY A 172 23.87 -6.12 24.57
CA GLY A 172 23.83 -5.48 23.24
C GLY A 172 22.57 -5.71 22.41
N GLY A 173 21.41 -5.20 22.88
CA GLY A 173 20.21 -5.14 22.05
C GLY A 173 20.26 -3.99 21.04
N ALA A 174 20.17 -4.33 19.75
CA ALA A 174 19.72 -3.42 18.71
C ALA A 174 18.66 -4.13 17.86
N LEU A 175 17.43 -3.62 17.97
CA LEU A 175 16.21 -4.08 17.30
C LEU A 175 16.22 -3.61 15.83
N PRO A 176 15.82 -4.42 14.84
CA PRO A 176 15.58 -3.91 13.49
C PRO A 176 14.27 -3.12 13.48
N THR A 177 14.38 -1.80 13.38
CA THR A 177 13.27 -0.89 13.10
C THR A 177 12.71 -1.19 11.70
N VAL A 178 11.50 -1.73 11.66
CA VAL A 178 10.70 -1.86 10.43
C VAL A 178 10.29 -0.47 9.97
N GLY A 179 10.93 -0.01 8.90
CA GLY A 179 10.70 1.29 8.28
C GLY A 179 11.90 1.68 7.41
N SER A 180 12.38 0.76 6.57
CA SER A 180 13.61 1.00 5.81
C SER A 180 13.41 2.08 4.76
N ALA A 181 14.09 3.21 4.95
CA ALA A 181 14.26 4.26 3.94
C ALA A 181 14.92 3.73 2.65
N ALA A 182 15.51 2.53 2.67
CA ALA A 182 16.12 1.90 1.50
C ALA A 182 15.09 1.55 0.40
N SER A 183 13.91 1.00 0.75
CA SER A 183 12.91 0.62 -0.26
C SER A 183 12.29 1.84 -0.94
N VAL A 184 12.23 2.95 -0.22
CA VAL A 184 11.81 4.26 -0.71
C VAL A 184 12.83 4.82 -1.72
N SER A 185 14.12 4.69 -1.42
CA SER A 185 15.20 5.18 -2.28
C SER A 185 15.34 4.31 -3.53
N GLU A 186 15.13 3.00 -3.42
CA GLU A 186 15.04 2.09 -4.56
C GLU A 186 13.82 2.39 -5.44
N ALA A 187 12.65 2.63 -4.82
CA ALA A 187 11.46 3.06 -5.56
C ALA A 187 11.64 4.44 -6.21
N PHE A 188 12.39 5.35 -5.58
CA PHE A 188 12.80 6.61 -6.19
C PHE A 188 13.71 6.39 -7.39
N ASN A 189 14.78 5.59 -7.26
CA ASN A 189 15.68 5.28 -8.37
C ASN A 189 14.94 4.60 -9.53
N ALA A 190 14.00 3.69 -9.25
CA ALA A 190 13.14 3.09 -10.27
C ALA A 190 12.23 4.12 -10.97
N VAL A 191 11.63 5.05 -10.22
CA VAL A 191 10.82 6.15 -10.80
C VAL A 191 11.68 7.13 -11.59
N VAL A 192 12.90 7.43 -11.13
CA VAL A 192 13.85 8.32 -11.81
C VAL A 192 14.34 7.71 -13.12
N SER A 193 14.67 6.40 -13.13
CA SER A 193 15.06 5.69 -14.36
C SER A 193 13.89 5.58 -15.35
N MET A 194 12.67 5.32 -14.89
CA MET A 194 11.50 5.24 -15.78
C MET A 194 10.99 6.60 -16.29
N ALA A 195 11.15 7.67 -15.51
CA ALA A 195 10.86 9.03 -15.97
C ALA A 195 11.94 9.56 -16.93
N ALA A 196 13.15 9.00 -16.90
CA ALA A 196 14.16 9.23 -17.92
C ALA A 196 13.83 8.49 -19.23
N ASP A 197 13.31 7.26 -19.16
CA ASP A 197 12.89 6.48 -20.34
C ASP A 197 11.54 6.92 -20.95
N GLY A 198 10.64 7.49 -20.14
CA GLY A 198 9.36 8.06 -20.59
C GLY A 198 9.50 9.35 -21.40
N LEU A 199 10.73 9.85 -21.56
CA LEU A 199 11.10 10.91 -22.48
C LEU A 199 12.02 10.40 -23.59
N SER A 200 11.81 9.16 -24.06
CA SER A 200 12.30 8.83 -25.39
C SER A 200 11.52 9.67 -26.40
N ASP A 201 12.26 10.33 -27.29
CA ASP A 201 11.90 11.21 -28.40
C ASP A 201 10.54 11.02 -29.11
N GLN A 202 9.82 9.90 -28.97
CA GLN A 202 8.64 9.56 -29.76
C GLN A 202 7.45 10.54 -29.64
N ALA A 203 7.15 11.07 -28.46
CA ALA A 203 6.00 11.98 -28.31
C ALA A 203 6.29 13.39 -28.87
N VAL A 204 7.54 13.86 -28.71
CA VAL A 204 8.01 15.15 -29.21
C VAL A 204 8.25 15.07 -30.73
N THR A 205 8.88 14.01 -31.22
CA THR A 205 9.05 13.74 -32.66
C THR A 205 7.70 13.56 -33.37
N SER A 206 6.74 12.84 -32.79
CA SER A 206 5.40 12.69 -33.39
C SER A 206 4.67 14.03 -33.53
N SER A 207 4.85 14.93 -32.56
CA SER A 207 4.26 16.27 -32.59
C SER A 207 4.96 17.17 -33.63
N ILE A 208 6.29 17.08 -33.72
CA ILE A 208 7.09 17.79 -34.73
C ILE A 208 6.80 17.30 -36.14
N ASP A 209 6.61 15.99 -36.35
CA ASP A 209 6.30 15.42 -37.66
C ASP A 209 4.89 15.79 -38.14
N LYS A 210 3.91 15.86 -37.23
CA LYS A 210 2.57 16.38 -37.53
C LYS A 210 2.62 17.85 -37.94
N LEU A 211 3.43 18.66 -37.26
CA LEU A 211 3.59 20.08 -37.58
C LEU A 211 4.28 20.28 -38.94
N LYS A 212 5.34 19.52 -39.23
CA LYS A 212 6.03 19.51 -40.54
C LYS A 212 5.14 18.99 -41.68
N ARG A 213 4.19 18.10 -41.40
CA ARG A 213 3.22 17.60 -42.39
C ARG A 213 2.14 18.63 -42.67
N PHE A 214 1.68 19.35 -41.65
CA PHE A 214 0.73 20.45 -41.79
C PHE A 214 1.34 21.61 -42.59
N GLU A 215 2.58 21.99 -42.30
CA GLU A 215 3.29 23.05 -43.02
C GLU A 215 3.46 22.73 -44.53
N ARG A 216 3.73 21.46 -44.86
CA ARG A 216 3.80 20.98 -46.25
C ARG A 216 2.45 20.98 -46.97
N LEU A 217 1.35 20.79 -46.24
CA LEU A 217 -0.01 20.86 -46.78
C LEU A 217 -0.41 22.31 -47.07
N VAL A 218 -0.07 23.24 -46.19
CA VAL A 218 -0.33 24.68 -46.38
C VAL A 218 0.46 25.23 -47.57
N LYS A 219 1.75 24.85 -47.71
CA LYS A 219 2.59 25.25 -48.85
C LYS A 219 2.17 24.67 -50.22
N ARG A 220 1.26 23.69 -50.26
CA ARG A 220 0.71 23.13 -51.50
C ARG A 220 -0.60 23.77 -51.94
N GLN A 221 -1.22 24.59 -51.09
CA GLN A 221 -2.52 25.24 -51.31
C GLN A 221 -2.37 26.76 -51.54
N LEU A 222 -1.13 27.25 -51.59
CA LEU A 222 -0.71 28.60 -51.97
C LEU A 222 0.16 28.49 -53.22
#